data_AF-A0A813WDP7-F1
#
_entry.id   AF-A0A813WDP7-F1
#
_cell.length_a   1.000
_cell.length_b   1.000
_cell.length_c   1.000
_cell.angle_alpha   90.00
_cell.angle_beta   90.00
_cell.angle_gamma   90.00
#
_symmetry.space_group_name_H-M   'P 1'
#
loop_
_entity.id
_entity.type
_entity.pdbx_description
1 polymer ?
#
loop_
_entity_poly.entity_id
_entity_poly.type
_entity_poly.pdbx_seq_one_letter_code
_entity_poly.pdbx_strand_id
1 'polypeptide(L)'
;MNNTELRLKNANSSIIELISGEQAIEKIQRPDDFTNNFSSFDLYSRLNSPTATTDDYLKFVAQQILPWNDATIQSITSCVDSINTDCINKLQLLIYPPRIFLIMTNGKDENDAAYCRNQDLIILPRNVILSGQVYKILIHELFHIWSKWNTNSIIRDELYASIGFHKIPIENSIEFPISLNELKMTNPDAPIPMKYYINLKKIDDKNEKIYKCTPILHASRPFNPKVSTNFFYYLTATTLILDDITYQPLEPLEYLSYKEASNFYDQIGNNTGYIIHPEEILADNFVLWMTKGDDLTNLNTPDIINKMDDIISNMPLTT
;
A
#
# COMPACT_ATOMS: atom_id res chain seq x y z
N MET A 1 11.33 29.74 2.65
CA MET A 1 10.53 29.63 3.90
C MET A 1 10.98 28.34 4.58
N ASN A 2 11.04 28.31 5.90
CA ASN A 2 11.33 27.05 6.59
C ASN A 2 10.14 26.10 6.44
N ASN A 3 10.41 24.82 6.19
CA ASN A 3 9.36 23.81 6.14
C ASN A 3 8.68 23.66 7.51
N THR A 4 7.44 23.22 7.49
CA THR A 4 6.73 22.89 8.74
C THR A 4 7.14 21.49 9.18
N GLU A 5 7.70 21.38 10.38
CA GLU A 5 8.06 20.10 11.00
C GLU A 5 7.05 19.76 12.09
N LEU A 6 6.41 18.60 11.95
CA LEU A 6 5.51 18.02 12.93
C LEU A 6 6.20 16.79 13.56
N ARG A 7 5.91 16.48 14.82
CA ARG A 7 6.53 15.35 15.50
C ARG A 7 5.53 14.25 15.76
N LEU A 8 5.83 13.04 15.32
CA LEU A 8 5.15 11.83 15.78
C LEU A 8 5.77 11.44 17.13
N LYS A 9 5.11 11.87 18.21
CA LYS A 9 5.58 11.69 19.59
C LYS A 9 5.53 10.20 19.95
N ASN A 10 6.46 9.76 20.77
CA ASN A 10 6.59 8.39 21.27
C ASN A 10 6.92 7.31 20.23
N ALA A 11 6.78 7.58 18.94
CA ALA A 11 7.28 6.71 17.86
C ALA A 11 8.68 7.16 17.43
N ASN A 12 9.70 6.81 18.23
CA ASN A 12 11.11 7.26 18.13
C ASN A 12 11.32 8.76 17.83
N SER A 13 10.33 9.60 18.15
CA SER A 13 10.26 11.03 17.85
C SER A 13 10.49 11.39 16.38
N SER A 14 9.99 10.56 15.46
CA SER A 14 10.06 10.81 14.01
C SER A 14 9.48 12.19 13.64
N ILE A 15 10.11 12.86 12.67
CA ILE A 15 9.68 14.16 12.16
C ILE A 15 8.89 13.95 10.86
N ILE A 16 7.64 14.41 10.82
CA ILE A 16 6.88 14.58 9.59
C ILE A 16 7.14 15.99 9.07
N GLU A 17 7.92 16.10 8.00
CA GLU A 17 8.26 17.37 7.36
C GLU A 17 7.35 17.64 6.15
N LEU A 18 6.60 18.74 6.21
CA LEU A 18 5.78 19.22 5.10
C LEU A 18 6.68 19.96 4.11
N ILE A 19 6.97 19.31 2.97
CA ILE A 19 7.86 19.84 1.95
C ILE A 19 7.09 20.28 0.69
N SER A 20 7.64 21.25 -0.03
CA SER A 20 7.13 21.72 -1.33
C SER A 20 8.27 22.32 -2.16
N GLY A 21 7.98 22.81 -3.38
CA GLY A 21 8.97 23.46 -4.22
C GLY A 21 10.13 22.52 -4.63
N GLU A 22 11.35 23.05 -4.67
CA GLU A 22 12.53 22.34 -5.18
C GLU A 22 12.83 21.03 -4.42
N GLN A 23 12.73 21.04 -3.09
CA GLN A 23 12.97 19.84 -2.28
C GLN A 23 11.95 18.73 -2.55
N ALA A 24 10.67 19.09 -2.71
CA ALA A 24 9.63 18.12 -3.06
C ALA A 24 9.82 17.57 -4.48
N ILE A 25 10.23 18.43 -5.42
CA ILE A 25 10.57 18.03 -6.80
C ILE A 25 11.73 17.03 -6.78
N GLU A 26 12.82 17.32 -6.08
CA GLU A 26 13.97 16.42 -5.98
C GLU A 26 13.58 15.05 -5.42
N LYS A 27 12.75 15.02 -4.38
CA LYS A 27 12.26 13.78 -3.76
C LYS A 27 11.37 12.97 -4.69
N ILE A 28 10.35 13.59 -5.30
CA ILE A 28 9.38 12.86 -6.13
C ILE A 28 9.96 12.42 -7.49
N GLN A 29 10.97 13.13 -8.01
CA GLN A 29 11.62 12.77 -9.27
C GLN A 29 12.66 11.66 -9.14
N ARG A 30 13.00 11.25 -7.92
CA ARG A 30 13.94 10.15 -7.72
C ARG A 30 13.31 8.82 -8.19
N PRO A 31 13.96 8.07 -9.08
CA PRO A 31 13.53 6.72 -9.41
C PRO A 31 13.60 5.82 -8.18
N ASP A 32 12.59 4.97 -8.04
CA ASP A 32 12.43 3.99 -6.96
C ASP A 32 11.79 2.69 -7.48
N ASP A 33 11.59 1.72 -6.59
CA ASP A 33 10.99 0.43 -6.93
C ASP A 33 9.66 0.57 -7.68
N PHE A 34 8.84 1.58 -7.35
CA PHE A 34 7.59 1.85 -8.03
C PHE A 34 7.82 2.19 -9.51
N THR A 35 8.63 3.21 -9.79
CA THR A 35 8.88 3.65 -11.17
C THR A 35 9.73 2.67 -11.98
N ASN A 36 10.59 1.89 -11.31
CA ASN A 36 11.41 0.86 -11.95
C ASN A 36 10.58 -0.36 -12.38
N ASN A 37 9.40 -0.55 -11.79
CA ASN A 37 8.51 -1.68 -12.09
C ASN A 37 7.37 -1.33 -13.06
N PHE A 38 7.32 -0.10 -13.58
CA PHE A 38 6.27 0.29 -14.52
C PHE A 38 6.20 -0.60 -15.76
N SER A 39 4.96 -0.93 -16.13
CA SER A 39 4.63 -1.44 -17.46
C SER A 39 4.34 -0.30 -18.44
N SER A 40 4.14 -0.65 -19.71
CA SER A 40 3.57 0.28 -20.70
C SER A 40 2.18 0.75 -20.28
N PHE A 41 1.34 -0.12 -19.70
CA PHE A 41 0.04 0.29 -19.18
C PHE A 41 0.13 1.32 -18.06
N ASP A 42 1.06 1.16 -17.11
CA ASP A 42 1.24 2.11 -16.01
C ASP A 42 1.51 3.52 -16.57
N LEU A 43 2.43 3.63 -17.52
CA LEU A 43 2.79 4.91 -18.15
C LEU A 43 1.62 5.48 -18.97
N TYR A 44 0.97 4.65 -19.78
CA TYR A 44 -0.09 5.12 -20.67
C TYR A 44 -1.31 5.60 -19.89
N SER A 45 -1.67 4.87 -18.83
CA SER A 45 -2.84 5.18 -18.02
C SER A 45 -2.65 6.37 -17.09
N ARG A 46 -1.43 6.60 -16.59
CA ARG A 46 -1.11 7.78 -15.75
C ARG A 46 -0.89 9.06 -16.54
N LEU A 47 -0.33 8.96 -17.75
CA LEU A 47 0.00 10.14 -18.57
C LEU A 47 -0.95 10.38 -19.74
N ASN A 48 -1.89 9.46 -19.97
CA ASN A 48 -2.77 9.49 -21.12
C ASN A 48 -1.99 9.59 -22.45
N SER A 49 -0.89 8.86 -22.57
CA SER A 49 0.03 8.93 -23.71
C SER A 49 0.66 7.56 -24.02
N PRO A 50 0.45 6.99 -25.23
CA PRO A 50 0.96 5.67 -25.62
C PRO A 50 2.47 5.67 -25.96
N THR A 51 3.15 6.80 -25.83
CA THR A 51 4.60 6.91 -26.06
C THR A 51 5.33 7.48 -24.84
N ALA A 52 4.63 7.56 -23.71
CA ALA A 52 5.20 8.08 -22.49
C ALA A 52 6.37 7.23 -21.99
N THR A 53 7.34 7.90 -21.39
CA THR A 53 8.49 7.30 -20.71
C THR A 53 8.40 7.53 -19.20
N THR A 54 9.22 6.81 -18.42
CA THR A 54 9.36 7.07 -16.98
C THR A 54 9.84 8.50 -16.69
N ASP A 55 10.70 9.07 -17.55
CA ASP A 55 11.13 10.47 -17.41
C ASP A 55 9.98 11.45 -17.61
N ASP A 56 9.05 11.16 -18.52
CA ASP A 56 7.84 11.97 -18.70
C ASP A 56 6.95 11.88 -17.45
N TYR A 57 6.85 10.70 -16.84
CA TYR A 57 6.11 10.51 -15.60
C TYR A 57 6.71 11.32 -14.45
N LEU A 58 8.03 11.24 -14.24
CA LEU A 58 8.71 11.98 -13.18
C LEU A 58 8.57 13.51 -13.35
N LYS A 59 8.62 14.01 -14.60
CA LYS A 59 8.32 15.42 -14.90
C LYS A 59 6.86 15.77 -14.62
N PHE A 60 5.93 14.90 -14.98
CA PHE A 60 4.51 15.10 -14.75
C PHE A 60 4.15 15.17 -13.26
N VAL A 61 4.59 14.22 -12.44
CA VAL A 61 4.27 14.22 -11.00
C VAL A 61 4.85 15.42 -10.27
N ALA A 62 6.04 15.88 -10.66
CA ALA A 62 6.64 17.10 -10.13
C ALA A 62 5.78 18.35 -10.40
N GLN A 63 5.09 18.41 -11.55
CA GLN A 63 4.16 19.51 -11.88
C GLN A 63 2.86 19.47 -11.07
N GLN A 64 2.56 18.35 -10.39
CA GLN A 64 1.33 18.21 -9.61
C GLN A 64 1.51 18.70 -8.16
N ILE A 65 2.75 18.97 -7.72
CA ILE A 65 3.05 19.47 -6.38
C ILE A 65 2.41 20.84 -6.17
N LEU A 66 1.78 21.00 -5.01
CA LEU A 66 1.20 22.27 -4.56
C LEU A 66 1.96 22.83 -3.36
N PRO A 67 2.04 24.17 -3.22
CA PRO A 67 2.56 24.79 -2.01
C PRO A 67 1.60 24.58 -0.84
N TRP A 68 2.15 24.40 0.35
CA TRP A 68 1.40 24.38 1.61
C TRP A 68 0.81 25.76 1.92
N ASN A 69 -0.41 25.80 2.44
CA ASN A 69 -1.06 27.01 2.96
C ASN A 69 -1.61 26.75 4.36
N ASP A 70 -2.00 27.80 5.07
CA ASP A 70 -2.44 27.74 6.46
C ASP A 70 -3.54 26.69 6.71
N ALA A 71 -4.50 26.56 5.79
CA ALA A 71 -5.61 25.60 5.94
C ALA A 71 -5.13 24.14 5.84
N THR A 72 -4.25 23.84 4.89
CA THR A 72 -3.73 22.47 4.70
C THR A 72 -2.70 22.11 5.77
N ILE A 73 -1.87 23.07 6.19
CA ILE A 73 -0.96 22.91 7.34
C ILE A 73 -1.77 22.61 8.60
N GLN A 74 -2.78 23.44 8.92
CA GLN A 74 -3.60 23.26 10.09
C GLN A 74 -4.31 21.89 10.10
N SER A 75 -4.81 21.43 8.95
CA SER A 75 -5.43 20.11 8.83
C SER A 75 -4.47 18.98 9.22
N ILE A 76 -3.25 18.97 8.67
CA ILE A 76 -2.26 17.93 8.98
C ILE A 76 -1.73 18.08 10.42
N THR A 77 -1.50 19.31 10.90
CA THR A 77 -1.10 19.57 12.29
C THR A 77 -2.13 19.00 13.27
N SER A 78 -3.41 19.32 13.10
CA SER A 78 -4.48 18.78 13.94
C SER A 78 -4.58 17.26 13.85
N CYS A 79 -4.35 16.68 12.66
CA CYS A 79 -4.31 15.24 12.48
C CYS A 79 -3.16 14.59 13.27
N VAL A 80 -1.93 15.09 13.14
CA VAL A 80 -0.76 14.57 13.86
C VAL A 80 -0.91 14.76 15.37
N ASP A 81 -1.47 15.87 15.83
CA ASP A 81 -1.76 16.10 17.25
C ASP A 81 -2.80 15.11 17.78
N SER A 82 -3.82 14.78 16.98
CA SER A 82 -4.83 13.77 17.34
C SER A 82 -4.19 12.39 17.41
N ILE A 83 -3.38 11.99 16.42
CA ILE A 83 -2.64 10.71 16.44
C ILE A 83 -1.75 10.61 17.69
N ASN A 84 -1.01 11.67 18.00
CA ASN A 84 -0.15 11.74 19.19
C ASN A 84 -0.91 11.57 20.51
N THR A 85 -2.18 11.93 20.55
CA THR A 85 -3.02 11.90 21.74
C THR A 85 -3.80 10.60 21.84
N ASP A 86 -4.53 10.26 20.77
CA ASP A 86 -5.45 9.13 20.71
C ASP A 86 -4.71 7.79 20.64
N CYS A 87 -3.57 7.75 19.95
CA CYS A 87 -2.84 6.52 19.66
C CYS A 87 -1.56 6.36 20.49
N ILE A 88 -1.39 7.15 21.56
CA ILE A 88 -0.12 7.27 22.32
C ILE A 88 0.46 5.91 22.76
N ASN A 89 -0.39 5.01 23.28
CA ASN A 89 0.03 3.72 23.81
C ASN A 89 0.48 2.74 22.71
N LYS A 90 0.03 2.94 21.47
CA LYS A 90 0.41 2.12 20.32
C LYS A 90 1.62 2.72 19.60
N LEU A 91 1.71 4.05 19.49
CA LEU A 91 2.84 4.75 18.88
C LEU A 91 4.19 4.39 19.51
N GLN A 92 4.23 4.18 20.84
CA GLN A 92 5.47 3.77 21.53
C GLN A 92 6.03 2.41 21.10
N LEU A 93 5.22 1.58 20.43
CA LEU A 93 5.63 0.27 19.91
C LEU A 93 6.23 0.39 18.50
N LEU A 94 6.10 1.55 17.85
CA LEU A 94 6.42 1.72 16.44
C LEU A 94 7.72 2.49 16.25
N ILE A 95 8.62 1.94 15.43
CA ILE A 95 9.85 2.58 15.01
C ILE A 95 9.70 3.01 13.56
N TYR A 96 9.67 4.32 13.33
CA TYR A 96 9.60 4.95 12.01
C TYR A 96 10.99 5.40 11.54
N PRO A 97 11.16 5.72 10.25
CA PRO A 97 12.32 6.50 9.81
C PRO A 97 12.43 7.80 10.64
N PRO A 98 13.65 8.32 10.92
CA PRO A 98 13.81 9.56 11.69
C PRO A 98 13.09 10.78 11.08
N ARG A 99 12.86 10.74 9.76
CA ARG A 99 12.17 11.77 9.02
C ARG A 99 11.27 11.13 7.96
N ILE A 100 10.03 11.59 7.90
CA ILE A 100 9.03 11.27 6.89
C ILE A 100 8.69 12.57 6.19
N PHE A 101 8.71 12.57 4.87
CA PHE A 101 8.38 13.71 4.04
C PHE A 101 6.94 13.60 3.56
N LEU A 102 6.21 14.69 3.63
CA LEU A 102 4.83 14.75 3.15
C LEU A 102 4.70 15.82 2.07
N ILE A 103 4.28 15.39 0.89
CA ILE A 103 4.04 16.24 -0.28
C ILE A 103 2.54 16.37 -0.50
N MET A 104 2.07 17.60 -0.73
CA MET A 104 0.71 17.86 -1.21
C MET A 104 0.68 17.95 -2.74
N THR A 105 -0.25 17.25 -3.39
CA THR A 105 -0.47 17.36 -4.84
C THR A 105 -1.89 17.83 -5.18
N ASN A 106 -2.11 18.10 -6.46
CA ASN A 106 -3.44 18.38 -7.00
C ASN A 106 -4.29 17.11 -7.29
N GLY A 107 -3.75 15.91 -7.02
CA GLY A 107 -4.43 14.62 -7.20
C GLY A 107 -4.35 13.99 -8.59
N LYS A 108 -3.85 14.69 -9.61
CA LYS A 108 -3.80 14.16 -10.98
C LYS A 108 -2.74 13.07 -11.19
N ASP A 109 -1.79 12.97 -10.28
CA ASP A 109 -0.69 11.99 -10.31
C ASP A 109 -1.17 10.56 -10.10
N GLU A 110 -2.12 10.32 -9.18
CA GLU A 110 -2.67 8.98 -8.90
C GLU A 110 -4.21 8.99 -8.76
N ASN A 111 -4.92 9.77 -9.58
CA ASN A 111 -6.40 9.85 -9.60
C ASN A 111 -7.03 10.10 -8.21
N ASP A 112 -6.57 11.13 -7.51
CA ASP A 112 -6.99 11.55 -6.17
C ASP A 112 -6.68 10.54 -5.04
N ALA A 113 -5.91 9.48 -5.30
CA ALA A 113 -5.45 8.55 -4.28
C ALA A 113 -4.26 9.13 -3.48
N ALA A 114 -4.24 8.84 -2.18
CA ALA A 114 -3.04 8.91 -1.37
C ALA A 114 -2.16 7.69 -1.68
N TYR A 115 -0.84 7.84 -1.53
CA TYR A 115 0.11 6.76 -1.73
C TYR A 115 1.46 7.10 -1.08
N CYS A 116 2.27 6.07 -0.82
CA CYS A 116 3.65 6.24 -0.38
C CYS A 116 4.65 5.84 -1.46
N ARG A 117 5.81 6.49 -1.45
CA ARG A 117 6.97 6.15 -2.27
C ARG A 117 8.21 6.02 -1.40
N ASN A 118 9.18 5.24 -1.88
CA ASN A 118 10.38 4.91 -1.10
C ASN A 118 10.04 4.40 0.32
N GLN A 119 10.89 4.69 1.29
CA GLN A 119 10.73 4.33 2.70
C GLN A 119 10.28 5.51 3.57
N ASP A 120 10.16 6.71 3.02
CA ASP A 120 10.05 7.95 3.79
C ASP A 120 9.14 9.02 3.16
N LEU A 121 8.43 8.73 2.06
CA LEU A 121 7.64 9.74 1.34
C LEU A 121 6.16 9.39 1.30
N ILE A 122 5.33 10.26 1.85
CA ILE A 122 3.86 10.23 1.77
C ILE A 122 3.40 11.31 0.79
N ILE A 123 2.51 10.97 -0.14
CA ILE A 123 1.91 11.90 -1.08
C ILE A 123 0.40 11.97 -0.82
N LEU A 124 -0.10 13.15 -0.48
CA LEU A 124 -1.52 13.38 -0.22
C LEU A 124 -2.10 14.43 -1.18
N PRO A 125 -3.14 14.08 -1.96
CA PRO A 125 -3.91 15.06 -2.71
C PRO A 125 -4.58 16.10 -1.81
N ARG A 126 -4.68 17.36 -2.27
CA ARG A 126 -5.27 18.45 -1.47
C ARG A 126 -6.71 18.17 -1.01
N ASN A 127 -7.52 17.53 -1.85
CA ASN A 127 -8.88 17.11 -1.51
C ASN A 127 -8.90 16.07 -0.37
N VAL A 128 -7.95 15.13 -0.35
CA VAL A 128 -7.76 14.18 0.75
C VAL A 128 -7.40 14.93 2.04
N ILE A 129 -6.44 15.86 1.99
CA ILE A 129 -6.00 16.64 3.16
C ILE A 129 -7.14 17.45 3.77
N LEU A 130 -8.03 17.99 2.93
CA LEU A 130 -9.18 18.81 3.36
C LEU A 130 -10.44 17.97 3.58
N SER A 131 -10.36 16.65 3.47
CA SER A 131 -11.49 15.75 3.70
C SER A 131 -11.69 15.47 5.18
N GLY A 132 -12.90 15.01 5.55
CA GLY A 132 -13.16 14.47 6.89
C GLY A 132 -12.53 13.10 7.16
N GLN A 133 -11.78 12.53 6.21
CA GLN A 133 -11.15 11.21 6.33
C GLN A 133 -9.62 11.28 6.46
N VAL A 134 -9.01 12.47 6.37
CA VAL A 134 -7.54 12.65 6.41
C VAL A 134 -6.90 11.95 7.61
N TYR A 135 -7.58 11.92 8.75
CA TYR A 135 -7.10 11.24 9.95
C TYR A 135 -6.85 9.74 9.74
N LYS A 136 -7.83 9.04 9.17
CA LYS A 136 -7.70 7.60 8.90
C LYS A 136 -6.70 7.34 7.78
N ILE A 137 -6.74 8.18 6.73
CA ILE A 137 -5.85 8.04 5.59
C ILE A 137 -4.39 8.27 6.01
N LEU A 138 -4.10 9.28 6.85
CA LEU A 138 -2.73 9.48 7.31
C LEU A 138 -2.22 8.30 8.14
N ILE A 139 -3.06 7.68 8.97
CA ILE A 139 -2.70 6.46 9.72
C ILE A 139 -2.44 5.29 8.75
N HIS A 140 -3.25 5.16 7.70
CA HIS A 140 -3.06 4.18 6.62
C HIS A 140 -1.71 4.36 5.92
N GLU A 141 -1.39 5.58 5.48
CA GLU A 141 -0.11 5.87 4.84
C GLU A 141 1.08 5.69 5.80
N LEU A 142 0.91 6.01 7.08
CA LEU A 142 1.93 5.74 8.09
C LEU A 142 2.16 4.23 8.27
N PHE A 143 1.16 3.36 8.09
CA PHE A 143 1.40 1.92 8.05
C PHE A 143 2.36 1.53 6.93
N HIS A 144 2.15 2.04 5.71
CA HIS A 144 3.04 1.74 4.58
C HIS A 144 4.48 2.19 4.83
N ILE A 145 4.68 3.38 5.42
CA ILE A 145 6.02 3.84 5.79
C ILE A 145 6.63 2.92 6.86
N TRP A 146 5.88 2.60 7.91
CA TRP A 146 6.35 1.75 8.99
C TRP A 146 6.66 0.32 8.52
N SER A 147 5.77 -0.31 7.75
CA SER A 147 5.91 -1.70 7.29
C SER A 147 7.11 -1.88 6.34
N LYS A 148 7.41 -0.86 5.51
CA LYS A 148 8.53 -0.84 4.57
C LYS A 148 9.86 -0.48 5.20
N TRP A 149 9.86 0.10 6.41
CA TRP A 149 11.09 0.47 7.09
C TRP A 149 11.94 -0.77 7.38
N ASN A 150 13.25 -0.67 7.14
CA ASN A 150 14.15 -1.83 7.07
C ASN A 150 14.13 -2.70 8.35
N THR A 151 14.02 -2.09 9.52
CA THR A 151 13.95 -2.78 10.82
C THR A 151 12.65 -3.55 11.03
N ASN A 152 11.62 -3.28 10.22
CA ASN A 152 10.26 -3.80 10.45
C ASN A 152 9.88 -4.88 9.42
N SER A 153 10.78 -5.22 8.49
CA SER A 153 10.49 -6.16 7.40
C SER A 153 10.11 -7.57 7.87
N ILE A 154 10.68 -8.04 8.98
CA ILE A 154 10.32 -9.33 9.60
C ILE A 154 8.90 -9.28 10.13
N ILE A 155 8.54 -8.20 10.83
CA ILE A 155 7.19 -8.01 11.37
C ILE A 155 6.17 -7.86 10.27
N ARG A 156 6.51 -7.16 9.18
CA ARG A 156 5.64 -7.12 8.01
C ARG A 156 5.35 -8.53 7.50
N ASP A 157 6.37 -9.38 7.38
CA ASP A 157 6.19 -10.77 6.92
C ASP A 157 5.32 -11.59 7.91
N GLU A 158 5.44 -11.36 9.23
CA GLU A 158 4.56 -11.98 10.25
C GLU A 158 3.11 -11.47 10.19
N LEU A 159 2.91 -10.17 10.02
CA LEU A 159 1.58 -9.58 9.85
C LEU A 159 0.90 -10.11 8.59
N TYR A 160 1.64 -10.25 7.48
CA TYR A 160 1.12 -10.88 6.26
C TYR A 160 0.72 -12.34 6.53
N ALA A 161 1.54 -13.09 7.24
CA ALA A 161 1.23 -14.47 7.59
C ALA A 161 -0.02 -14.59 8.49
N SER A 162 -0.27 -13.59 9.35
CA SER A 162 -1.44 -13.55 10.22
C SER A 162 -2.79 -13.51 9.47
N ILE A 163 -2.77 -13.01 8.23
CA ILE A 163 -3.90 -12.96 7.29
C ILE A 163 -3.75 -13.95 6.12
N GLY A 164 -2.90 -14.97 6.26
CA GLY A 164 -2.76 -16.09 5.31
C GLY A 164 -1.79 -15.88 4.14
N PHE A 165 -1.08 -14.75 4.10
CA PHE A 165 -0.08 -14.48 3.06
C PHE A 165 1.33 -14.85 3.53
N HIS A 166 1.99 -15.73 2.79
CA HIS A 166 3.31 -16.23 3.10
C HIS A 166 4.31 -15.82 2.04
N LYS A 167 5.54 -15.51 2.47
CA LYS A 167 6.61 -15.12 1.55
C LYS A 167 7.00 -16.29 0.65
N ILE A 168 7.20 -16.01 -0.63
CA ILE A 168 7.77 -16.95 -1.57
C ILE A 168 9.28 -17.05 -1.29
N PRO A 169 9.86 -18.27 -1.22
CA PRO A 169 11.31 -18.42 -1.00
C PRO A 169 12.13 -17.65 -2.05
N ILE A 170 13.25 -17.06 -1.64
CA ILE A 170 14.03 -16.15 -2.50
C ILE A 170 14.63 -16.89 -3.70
N GLU A 171 15.00 -18.15 -3.51
CA GLU A 171 15.45 -19.09 -4.54
C GLU A 171 14.36 -19.40 -5.58
N ASN A 172 13.09 -19.14 -5.23
CA ASN A 172 11.92 -19.28 -6.09
C ASN A 172 11.39 -17.91 -6.56
N SER A 173 12.22 -16.86 -6.53
CA SER A 173 11.85 -15.53 -7.05
C SER A 173 11.21 -15.66 -8.42
N ILE A 174 10.06 -15.01 -8.58
CA ILE A 174 9.21 -15.16 -9.75
C ILE A 174 9.23 -13.87 -10.56
N GLU A 175 9.37 -13.99 -11.87
CA GLU A 175 9.14 -12.87 -12.78
C GLU A 175 7.65 -12.74 -13.12
N PHE A 176 7.21 -11.51 -13.38
CA PHE A 176 5.84 -11.29 -13.82
C PHE A 176 5.61 -11.95 -15.20
N PRO A 177 4.50 -12.68 -15.42
CA PRO A 177 4.29 -13.40 -16.68
C PRO A 177 4.39 -12.50 -17.90
N ILE A 178 5.20 -12.92 -18.89
CA ILE A 178 5.47 -12.16 -20.11
C ILE A 178 4.18 -11.81 -20.86
N SER A 179 3.24 -12.76 -20.92
CA SER A 179 1.92 -12.60 -21.57
C SER A 179 1.04 -11.52 -20.94
N LEU A 180 1.32 -11.12 -19.70
CA LEU A 180 0.58 -10.08 -18.98
C LEU A 180 1.37 -8.79 -18.80
N ASN A 181 2.64 -8.74 -19.21
CA ASN A 181 3.53 -7.64 -18.88
C ASN A 181 3.02 -6.28 -19.40
N GLU A 182 2.39 -6.26 -20.57
CA GLU A 182 1.77 -5.05 -21.13
C GLU A 182 0.50 -4.59 -20.40
N LEU A 183 -0.11 -5.44 -19.58
CA LEU A 183 -1.31 -5.12 -18.79
C LEU A 183 -1.01 -4.98 -17.29
N LYS A 184 0.23 -5.27 -16.85
CA LYS A 184 0.61 -5.17 -15.44
C LYS A 184 0.32 -3.77 -14.90
N MET A 185 -0.22 -3.69 -13.70
CA MET A 185 -0.40 -2.43 -12.99
C MET A 185 0.43 -2.47 -11.71
N THR A 186 1.16 -1.39 -11.42
CA THR A 186 2.02 -1.32 -10.24
C THR A 186 1.32 -0.56 -9.11
N ASN A 187 1.29 -1.13 -7.91
CA ASN A 187 0.86 -0.44 -6.68
C ASN A 187 2.06 0.32 -6.09
N PRO A 188 2.01 1.65 -5.88
CA PRO A 188 3.09 2.40 -5.24
C PRO A 188 3.45 1.90 -3.83
N ASP A 189 2.47 1.40 -3.08
CA ASP A 189 2.66 0.95 -1.70
C ASP A 189 3.24 -0.46 -1.59
N ALA A 190 3.04 -1.28 -2.62
CA ALA A 190 3.62 -2.61 -2.79
C ALA A 190 4.13 -2.83 -4.22
N PRO A 191 5.25 -2.18 -4.61
CA PRO A 191 5.65 -2.07 -6.01
C PRO A 191 6.29 -3.33 -6.59
N ILE A 192 6.74 -4.26 -5.74
CA ILE A 192 7.33 -5.52 -6.18
C ILE A 192 6.24 -6.59 -6.23
N PRO A 193 5.83 -7.04 -7.42
CA PRO A 193 4.78 -8.04 -7.55
C PRO A 193 5.27 -9.42 -7.09
N MET A 194 4.33 -10.32 -6.82
CA MET A 194 4.57 -11.76 -6.70
C MET A 194 5.63 -12.17 -5.66
N LYS A 195 5.72 -11.44 -4.55
CA LYS A 195 6.59 -11.80 -3.40
C LYS A 195 5.96 -12.74 -2.38
N TYR A 196 4.64 -12.82 -2.39
CA TYR A 196 3.85 -13.57 -1.42
C TYR A 196 2.86 -14.49 -2.13
N TYR A 197 2.43 -15.54 -1.45
CA TYR A 197 1.36 -16.41 -1.87
C TYR A 197 0.37 -16.63 -0.73
N ILE A 198 -0.85 -17.02 -1.07
CA ILE A 198 -1.92 -17.43 -0.16
C ILE A 198 -2.44 -18.80 -0.60
N ASN A 199 -2.87 -19.61 0.36
CA ASN A 199 -3.46 -20.93 0.08
C ASN A 199 -4.98 -20.80 -0.08
N LEU A 200 -5.50 -21.08 -1.28
CA LEU A 200 -6.92 -20.91 -1.61
C LEU A 200 -7.56 -22.24 -2.03
N LYS A 201 -8.83 -22.42 -1.68
CA LYS A 201 -9.68 -23.52 -2.14
C LYS A 201 -10.72 -22.98 -3.11
N LYS A 202 -10.85 -23.58 -4.30
CA LYS A 202 -11.93 -23.22 -5.25
C LYS A 202 -13.28 -23.66 -4.68
N ILE A 203 -14.29 -22.79 -4.76
CA ILE A 203 -15.65 -23.08 -4.25
C ILE A 203 -16.27 -24.33 -4.91
N ASP A 204 -15.95 -24.59 -6.17
CA ASP A 204 -16.53 -25.67 -6.98
C ASP A 204 -15.66 -26.96 -7.00
N ASP A 205 -14.48 -26.95 -6.38
CA ASP A 205 -13.62 -28.13 -6.33
C ASP A 205 -14.05 -29.10 -5.22
N LYS A 206 -14.73 -30.17 -5.63
CA LYS A 206 -15.21 -31.25 -4.75
C LYS A 206 -14.10 -32.01 -4.03
N ASN A 207 -12.84 -31.91 -4.48
CA ASN A 207 -11.70 -32.55 -3.83
C ASN A 207 -11.08 -31.68 -2.73
N GLU A 208 -11.61 -30.47 -2.50
CA GLU A 208 -11.08 -29.47 -1.58
C GLU A 208 -9.58 -29.19 -1.79
N LYS A 209 -9.10 -29.25 -3.04
CA LYS A 209 -7.71 -29.00 -3.36
C LYS A 209 -7.32 -27.59 -2.88
N ILE A 210 -6.16 -27.52 -2.25
CA ILE A 210 -5.52 -26.27 -1.88
C ILE A 210 -4.59 -25.86 -3.01
N TYR A 211 -4.72 -24.61 -3.46
CA TYR A 211 -3.90 -24.00 -4.49
C TYR A 211 -3.04 -22.92 -3.86
N LYS A 212 -1.74 -22.92 -4.16
CA LYS A 212 -0.88 -21.77 -3.89
C LYS A 212 -1.18 -20.69 -4.92
N CYS A 213 -1.48 -19.50 -4.44
CA CYS A 213 -1.95 -18.41 -5.28
C CYS A 213 -1.18 -17.13 -4.96
N THR A 214 -0.62 -16.44 -5.96
CA THR A 214 0.06 -15.15 -5.74
C THR A 214 -0.80 -13.98 -6.21
N PRO A 215 -0.94 -12.90 -5.42
CA PRO A 215 -1.71 -11.73 -5.81
C PRO A 215 -1.02 -10.99 -6.97
N ILE A 216 -1.82 -10.58 -7.95
CA ILE A 216 -1.38 -9.74 -9.06
C ILE A 216 -2.37 -8.61 -9.30
N LEU A 217 -1.84 -7.49 -9.81
CA LEU A 217 -2.62 -6.38 -10.34
C LEU A 217 -2.36 -6.26 -11.83
N HIS A 218 -3.44 -6.25 -12.60
CA HIS A 218 -3.37 -6.02 -14.04
C HIS A 218 -4.61 -5.30 -14.54
N ALA A 219 -4.53 -4.73 -15.72
CA ALA A 219 -5.65 -4.14 -16.39
C ALA A 219 -6.56 -5.22 -16.99
N SER A 220 -7.87 -5.01 -16.90
CA SER A 220 -8.88 -5.88 -17.53
C SER A 220 -8.85 -5.82 -19.07
N ARG A 221 -8.23 -4.78 -19.63
CA ARG A 221 -8.10 -4.52 -21.07
C ARG A 221 -7.02 -3.45 -21.32
N PRO A 222 -6.50 -3.32 -22.55
CA PRO A 222 -5.62 -2.22 -22.91
C PRO A 222 -6.22 -0.84 -22.59
N PHE A 223 -5.37 0.11 -22.21
CA PHE A 223 -5.80 1.45 -21.86
C PHE A 223 -6.47 2.15 -23.06
N ASN A 224 -7.60 2.81 -22.80
CA ASN A 224 -8.31 3.57 -23.84
C ASN A 224 -8.96 4.81 -23.21
N PRO A 225 -8.40 6.02 -23.39
CA PRO A 225 -8.91 7.21 -22.74
C PRO A 225 -10.31 7.65 -23.17
N LYS A 226 -10.83 7.09 -24.28
CA LYS A 226 -12.23 7.29 -24.68
C LYS A 226 -13.22 6.49 -23.83
N VAL A 227 -12.75 5.44 -23.15
CA VAL A 227 -13.55 4.63 -22.22
C VAL A 227 -13.46 5.21 -20.82
N SER A 228 -12.25 5.42 -20.30
CA SER A 228 -12.00 6.11 -19.04
C SER A 228 -10.57 6.63 -18.98
N THR A 229 -10.38 7.83 -18.41
CA THR A 229 -9.05 8.36 -18.07
C THR A 229 -8.61 7.97 -16.66
N ASN A 230 -9.52 7.46 -15.83
CA ASN A 230 -9.20 6.95 -14.50
C ASN A 230 -8.71 5.51 -14.61
N PHE A 231 -7.45 5.25 -14.25
CA PHE A 231 -6.86 3.91 -14.34
C PHE A 231 -7.52 2.90 -13.40
N PHE A 232 -8.13 3.32 -12.29
CA PHE A 232 -8.86 2.43 -11.38
C PHE A 232 -10.03 1.72 -12.08
N TYR A 233 -10.58 2.30 -13.14
CA TYR A 233 -11.61 1.64 -13.97
C TYR A 233 -11.11 0.35 -14.61
N TYR A 234 -9.81 0.25 -14.89
CA TYR A 234 -9.20 -0.90 -15.54
C TYR A 234 -8.67 -1.93 -14.55
N LEU A 235 -8.44 -1.52 -13.30
CA LEU A 235 -7.77 -2.32 -12.28
C LEU A 235 -8.51 -3.64 -12.02
N THR A 236 -7.76 -4.74 -12.13
CA THR A 236 -8.17 -6.08 -11.74
C THR A 236 -7.19 -6.60 -10.70
N ALA A 237 -7.69 -6.83 -9.49
CA ALA A 237 -6.99 -7.55 -8.44
C ALA A 237 -7.45 -9.00 -8.42
N THR A 238 -6.53 -9.92 -8.61
CA THR A 238 -6.79 -11.37 -8.66
C THR A 238 -5.55 -12.14 -8.24
N THR A 239 -5.59 -13.46 -8.29
CA THR A 239 -4.41 -14.31 -8.08
C THR A 239 -4.11 -15.20 -9.27
N LEU A 240 -2.84 -15.53 -9.45
CA LEU A 240 -2.37 -16.62 -10.31
C LEU A 240 -2.12 -17.87 -9.48
N ILE A 241 -2.54 -19.03 -9.99
CA ILE A 241 -2.20 -20.32 -9.41
C ILE A 241 -0.74 -20.64 -9.72
N LEU A 242 -0.01 -21.09 -8.70
CA LEU A 242 1.39 -21.45 -8.77
C LEU A 242 1.55 -22.97 -8.75
N ASP A 243 2.67 -23.43 -9.30
CA ASP A 243 3.19 -24.76 -9.06
C ASP A 243 3.63 -24.93 -7.59
N ASP A 244 3.29 -26.07 -6.99
CA ASP A 244 3.46 -26.29 -5.55
C ASP A 244 4.93 -26.35 -5.11
N ILE A 245 5.85 -26.68 -6.02
CA ILE A 245 7.27 -26.88 -5.71
C ILE A 245 8.08 -25.66 -6.10
N THR A 246 7.89 -25.18 -7.33
CA THR A 246 8.71 -24.13 -7.94
C THR A 246 8.19 -22.72 -7.67
N TYR A 247 6.94 -22.59 -7.23
CA TYR A 247 6.21 -21.33 -7.10
C TYR A 247 6.04 -20.56 -8.41
N GLN A 248 6.41 -21.12 -9.56
CA GLN A 248 6.18 -20.45 -10.84
C GLN A 248 4.68 -20.49 -11.18
N PRO A 249 4.13 -19.46 -11.85
CA PRO A 249 2.77 -19.51 -12.38
C PRO A 249 2.61 -20.71 -13.28
N LEU A 250 1.46 -21.39 -13.20
CA LEU A 250 1.18 -22.50 -14.10
C LEU A 250 1.14 -22.02 -15.56
N GLU A 251 1.54 -22.89 -16.48
CA GLU A 251 1.43 -22.66 -17.92
C GLU A 251 0.53 -23.73 -18.56
N PRO A 252 -0.61 -23.36 -19.18
CA PRO A 252 -1.12 -22.00 -19.35
C PRO A 252 -1.52 -21.34 -18.02
N LEU A 253 -1.46 -20.00 -17.97
CA LEU A 253 -1.85 -19.23 -16.78
C LEU A 253 -3.25 -19.60 -16.30
N GLU A 254 -3.34 -20.00 -15.04
CA GLU A 254 -4.60 -20.24 -14.34
C GLU A 254 -4.81 -19.18 -13.25
N TYR A 255 -6.05 -18.69 -13.16
CA TYR A 255 -6.44 -17.69 -12.17
C TYR A 255 -7.33 -18.31 -11.10
N LEU A 256 -7.29 -17.73 -9.90
CA LEU A 256 -8.29 -17.96 -8.87
C LEU A 256 -8.63 -16.61 -8.23
N SER A 257 -9.78 -16.03 -8.59
CA SER A 257 -10.17 -14.76 -7.98
C SER A 257 -10.54 -14.95 -6.52
N TYR A 258 -10.39 -13.90 -5.71
CA TYR A 258 -10.78 -13.94 -4.29
C TYR A 258 -12.25 -14.31 -4.06
N LYS A 259 -13.13 -14.03 -5.04
CA LYS A 259 -14.57 -14.35 -4.96
C LYS A 259 -14.88 -15.82 -5.24
N GLU A 260 -13.98 -16.51 -5.94
CA GLU A 260 -14.09 -17.93 -6.27
C GLU A 260 -13.38 -18.81 -5.23
N ALA A 261 -12.71 -18.18 -4.25
CA ALA A 261 -12.01 -18.85 -3.18
C ALA A 261 -12.88 -18.95 -1.91
N SER A 262 -13.18 -20.17 -1.47
CA SER A 262 -14.10 -20.41 -0.35
C SER A 262 -13.52 -20.01 1.01
N ASN A 263 -12.20 -20.01 1.14
CA ASN A 263 -11.47 -19.79 2.40
C ASN A 263 -10.69 -18.46 2.42
N PHE A 264 -10.94 -17.54 1.50
CA PHE A 264 -10.22 -16.26 1.47
C PHE A 264 -10.60 -15.38 2.66
N TYR A 265 -11.89 -15.14 2.86
CA TYR A 265 -12.40 -14.32 3.98
C TYR A 265 -12.21 -14.98 5.35
N ASP A 266 -12.07 -16.30 5.41
CA ASP A 266 -11.69 -17.02 6.63
C ASP A 266 -10.26 -16.67 7.08
N GLN A 267 -9.38 -16.33 6.12
CA GLN A 267 -7.99 -15.98 6.39
C GLN A 267 -7.81 -14.49 6.68
N ILE A 268 -8.37 -13.62 5.83
CA ILE A 268 -8.15 -12.17 5.93
C ILE A 268 -9.14 -11.46 6.87
N GLY A 269 -10.23 -12.13 7.26
CA GLY A 269 -11.34 -11.51 7.98
C GLY A 269 -12.20 -10.59 7.12
N ASN A 270 -13.08 -9.82 7.75
CA ASN A 270 -14.11 -9.00 7.11
C ASN A 270 -14.05 -7.52 7.55
N ASN A 271 -12.91 -7.06 8.05
CA ASN A 271 -12.74 -5.68 8.53
C ASN A 271 -12.63 -4.64 7.39
N THR A 272 -12.27 -5.07 6.18
CA THR A 272 -12.16 -4.19 5.01
C THR A 272 -12.64 -4.87 3.72
N GLY A 273 -13.09 -4.05 2.76
CA GLY A 273 -13.34 -4.44 1.37
C GLY A 273 -12.20 -4.08 0.42
N TYR A 274 -11.15 -3.38 0.88
CA TYR A 274 -10.03 -2.95 0.05
C TYR A 274 -8.97 -4.05 -0.06
N ILE A 275 -9.28 -5.06 -0.87
CA ILE A 275 -8.55 -6.33 -0.94
C ILE A 275 -7.57 -6.41 -2.12
N ILE A 276 -7.08 -5.27 -2.63
CA ILE A 276 -6.26 -5.27 -3.85
C ILE A 276 -4.86 -5.87 -3.60
N HIS A 277 -4.35 -5.81 -2.37
CA HIS A 277 -3.07 -6.36 -1.95
C HIS A 277 -3.06 -6.62 -0.42
N PRO A 278 -2.32 -7.60 0.12
CA PRO A 278 -2.20 -7.80 1.58
C PRO A 278 -1.74 -6.56 2.34
N GLU A 279 -0.89 -5.73 1.73
CA GLU A 279 -0.46 -4.43 2.27
C GLU A 279 -1.65 -3.52 2.60
N GLU A 280 -2.63 -3.42 1.68
CA GLU A 280 -3.83 -2.59 1.88
C GLU A 280 -4.77 -3.17 2.93
N ILE A 281 -4.92 -4.51 2.93
CA ILE A 281 -5.73 -5.21 3.92
C ILE A 281 -5.18 -4.91 5.32
N LEU A 282 -3.87 -4.98 5.51
CA LEU A 282 -3.24 -4.70 6.78
C LEU A 282 -3.24 -3.22 7.14
N ALA A 283 -3.10 -2.32 6.16
CA ALA A 283 -3.17 -0.88 6.41
C ALA A 283 -4.54 -0.46 6.97
N ASP A 284 -5.65 -0.99 6.43
CA ASP A 284 -6.99 -0.75 6.98
C ASP A 284 -7.15 -1.37 8.38
N ASN A 285 -6.64 -2.59 8.60
CA ASN A 285 -6.64 -3.19 9.93
C ASN A 285 -5.77 -2.41 10.92
N PHE A 286 -4.67 -1.82 10.47
CA PHE A 286 -3.80 -0.98 11.28
C PHE A 286 -4.49 0.32 11.71
N VAL A 287 -5.31 0.93 10.84
CA VAL A 287 -6.17 2.05 11.23
C VAL A 287 -7.11 1.65 12.36
N LEU A 288 -7.72 0.46 12.29
CA LEU A 288 -8.57 -0.06 13.38
C LEU A 288 -7.76 -0.29 14.67
N TRP A 289 -6.60 -0.95 14.56
CA TRP A 289 -5.70 -1.20 15.70
C TRP A 289 -5.25 0.09 16.40
N MET A 290 -4.90 1.13 15.63
CA MET A 290 -4.48 2.42 16.14
C MET A 290 -5.62 3.19 16.83
N THR A 291 -6.86 3.09 16.31
CA THR A 291 -7.96 3.99 16.69
C THR A 291 -9.00 3.38 17.62
N LYS A 292 -9.14 2.05 17.67
CA LYS A 292 -10.17 1.37 18.47
C LYS A 292 -9.69 0.98 19.88
N GLY A 293 -8.39 1.06 20.15
CA GLY A 293 -7.83 0.64 21.44
C GLY A 293 -8.25 -0.80 21.78
N ASP A 294 -8.68 -1.04 23.02
CA ASP A 294 -9.11 -2.36 23.49
C ASP A 294 -10.61 -2.65 23.20
N ASP A 295 -11.38 -1.67 22.69
CA ASP A 295 -12.79 -1.86 22.37
C ASP A 295 -13.01 -2.34 20.93
N LEU A 296 -13.02 -3.67 20.79
CA LEU A 296 -13.22 -4.35 19.50
C LEU A 296 -14.67 -4.81 19.27
N THR A 297 -15.61 -4.40 20.12
CA THR A 297 -16.98 -4.96 20.18
C THR A 297 -17.81 -4.82 18.90
N ASN A 298 -17.44 -3.90 18.01
CA ASN A 298 -18.15 -3.63 16.76
C ASN A 298 -17.35 -3.95 15.49
N LEU A 299 -16.25 -4.69 15.62
CA LEU A 299 -15.46 -5.13 14.47
C LEU A 299 -16.02 -6.42 13.90
N ASN A 300 -15.99 -6.54 12.57
CA ASN A 300 -16.44 -7.76 11.89
C ASN A 300 -15.51 -8.94 12.18
N THR A 301 -14.22 -8.68 12.39
CA THR A 301 -13.22 -9.72 12.69
C THR A 301 -12.19 -9.19 13.70
N PRO A 302 -12.54 -9.12 15.01
CA PRO A 302 -11.66 -8.59 16.04
C PRO A 302 -10.36 -9.41 16.20
N ASP A 303 -10.39 -10.70 15.88
CA ASP A 303 -9.22 -11.59 15.98
C ASP A 303 -8.04 -11.15 15.12
N ILE A 304 -8.27 -10.49 13.97
CA ILE A 304 -7.19 -9.93 13.15
C ILE A 304 -6.48 -8.79 13.88
N ILE A 305 -7.23 -7.97 14.62
CA ILE A 305 -6.66 -6.87 15.41
C ILE A 305 -5.89 -7.40 16.61
N ASN A 306 -6.41 -8.44 17.27
CA ASN A 306 -5.68 -9.12 18.37
C ASN A 306 -4.36 -9.72 17.90
N LYS A 307 -4.35 -10.44 16.76
CA LYS A 307 -3.12 -10.99 16.18
C LYS A 307 -2.12 -9.89 15.83
N MET A 308 -2.59 -8.78 15.24
CA MET A 308 -1.74 -7.63 14.94
C MET A 308 -1.13 -7.04 16.22
N ASP A 309 -1.93 -6.91 17.28
CA ASP A 309 -1.46 -6.42 18.58
C ASP A 309 -0.40 -7.34 19.19
N ASP A 310 -0.63 -8.65 19.17
CA ASP A 310 0.31 -9.65 19.67
C ASP A 310 1.64 -9.60 18.90
N ILE A 311 1.59 -9.50 17.57
CA ILE A 311 2.79 -9.44 16.73
C ILE A 311 3.57 -8.14 17.00
N ILE A 312 2.91 -6.99 17.00
CA ILE A 312 3.58 -5.69 17.18
C ILE A 312 4.10 -5.53 18.61
N SER A 313 3.34 -5.96 19.62
CA SER A 313 3.73 -5.82 21.03
C SER A 313 4.87 -6.75 21.44
N ASN A 314 5.06 -7.86 20.74
CA ASN A 314 6.17 -8.78 20.94
C ASN A 314 7.38 -8.48 20.04
N MET A 315 7.37 -7.35 19.32
CA MET A 315 8.54 -6.86 18.59
C MET A 315 9.73 -6.77 19.54
N PRO A 316 10.87 -7.43 19.24
CA PRO A 316 12.09 -7.13 19.96
C PRO A 316 12.38 -5.64 19.71
N LEU A 317 12.33 -4.84 20.76
CA LEU A 317 12.73 -3.43 20.72
C LEU A 317 14.20 -3.41 20.31
N THR A 318 14.46 -3.28 19.00
CA THR A 318 15.82 -3.14 18.50
C THR A 318 16.32 -1.78 18.94
N THR A 319 17.20 -1.78 19.94
CA THR A 319 17.90 -0.62 20.49
C THR A 319 18.84 0.01 19.48
#